data_AF-A0A074YV86-F1
#
_entry.id   AF-A0A074YV86-F1
#
_cell.length_a   1.000
_cell.length_b   1.000
_cell.length_c   1.000
_cell.angle_alpha   90.00
_cell.angle_beta   90.00
_cell.angle_gamma   90.00
#
_symmetry.space_group_name_H-M   'P 1'
#
loop_
_entity.id
_entity.type
_entity.pdbx_description
1 polymer ?
#
loop_
_entity_poly.entity_id
_entity_poly.type
_entity_poly.pdbx_seq_one_letter_code
_entity_poly.pdbx_strand_id
1 'polypeptide(L)'
;YFFHDECILLTLLIQVEDAWKSTEFTVLPYKDSKDIFIVGGTDEIQQLFDDSIINIATIASSRHVGPIKGRVEEWSALLDLFGKTLEEWLICQRSWLYLESIFSAPDIQRQLPSEAKSFMAVDKSYKDVMRKVQKVPLAMRAATQPGLLDTFRNNNQLLEQIQKCLEAYLESKRSVFPRFYFLSNDELLEILAQT
;
A
#
# COMPACT_ATOMS: atom_id res chain seq x y z
N TYR A 1 32.16 27.90 -14.80
CA TYR A 1 30.79 28.15 -14.33
C TYR A 1 29.82 27.13 -14.89
N PHE A 2 29.57 27.06 -16.21
CA PHE A 2 28.66 26.06 -16.83
C PHE A 2 28.94 24.60 -16.42
N PHE A 3 30.18 24.12 -16.55
CA PHE A 3 30.57 22.76 -16.13
C PHE A 3 30.43 22.49 -14.62
N HIS A 4 30.49 23.53 -13.78
CA HIS A 4 30.34 23.37 -12.33
C HIS A 4 28.88 23.10 -11.96
N ASP A 5 27.96 23.84 -12.57
CA ASP A 5 26.52 23.67 -12.35
C ASP A 5 26.02 22.31 -12.86
N GLU A 6 26.53 21.84 -14.01
CA GLU A 6 26.26 20.49 -14.53
C GLU A 6 26.76 19.38 -13.59
N CYS A 7 27.97 19.53 -13.02
CA CYS A 7 28.50 18.58 -12.05
C CYS A 7 27.65 18.50 -10.78
N ILE A 8 27.08 19.62 -10.31
CA ILE A 8 26.21 19.64 -9.12
C ILE A 8 24.92 18.86 -9.41
N LEU A 9 24.26 19.10 -10.54
CA LEU A 9 23.04 18.38 -10.92
C LEU A 9 23.27 16.88 -11.08
N LEU A 10 24.40 16.49 -11.68
CA LEU A 10 24.78 15.09 -11.82
C LEU A 10 25.02 14.43 -10.45
N THR A 11 25.67 15.14 -9.53
CA THR A 11 25.90 14.66 -8.16
C THR A 11 24.57 14.44 -7.43
N LEU A 12 23.64 15.39 -7.53
CA LEU A 12 22.33 15.28 -6.91
C LEU A 12 21.52 14.11 -7.48
N LEU A 13 21.57 13.90 -8.80
CA LEU A 13 20.95 12.75 -9.44
C LEU A 13 21.53 11.45 -8.88
N ILE A 14 22.86 11.30 -8.88
CA ILE A 14 23.55 10.10 -8.38
C ILE A 14 23.19 9.81 -6.92
N GLN A 15 23.06 10.84 -6.08
CA GLN A 15 22.63 10.66 -4.69
C GLN A 15 21.23 10.03 -4.59
N VAL A 16 20.29 10.47 -5.43
CA VAL A 16 18.97 9.82 -5.52
C VAL A 16 19.13 8.37 -5.96
N GLU A 17 19.87 8.11 -7.03
CA GLU A 17 20.04 6.74 -7.54
C GLU A 17 20.65 5.80 -6.50
N ASP A 18 21.69 6.26 -5.81
CA ASP A 18 22.43 5.48 -4.83
C ASP A 18 21.60 5.21 -3.58
N ALA A 19 20.78 6.16 -3.13
CA ALA A 19 19.88 5.94 -2.01
C ALA A 19 18.95 4.76 -2.28
N TRP A 20 18.32 4.73 -3.46
CA TRP A 20 17.33 3.70 -3.84
C TRP A 20 17.92 2.33 -4.18
N LYS A 21 19.25 2.20 -4.39
CA LYS A 21 19.89 0.91 -4.72
C LYS A 21 19.77 -0.11 -3.59
N SER A 22 19.81 0.34 -2.34
CA SER A 22 19.78 -0.52 -1.15
C SER A 22 18.57 -0.28 -0.25
N THR A 23 17.66 0.64 -0.61
CA THR A 23 16.42 0.83 0.14
C THR A 23 15.55 -0.41 0.04
N GLU A 24 15.22 -0.97 1.19
CA GLU A 24 14.34 -2.13 1.31
C GLU A 24 13.06 -1.74 2.06
N PHE A 25 11.95 -2.38 1.71
CA PHE A 25 10.77 -2.37 2.56
C PHE A 25 11.05 -3.17 3.82
N THR A 26 10.64 -2.63 4.98
CA THR A 26 10.59 -3.42 6.21
C THR A 26 9.40 -4.37 6.12
N VAL A 27 9.68 -5.66 5.89
CA VAL A 27 8.66 -6.70 5.79
C VAL A 27 8.54 -7.46 7.12
N LEU A 28 7.38 -7.38 7.74
CA LEU A 28 7.12 -7.97 9.06
C LEU A 28 6.15 -9.14 8.95
N PRO A 29 6.32 -10.22 9.74
CA PRO A 29 5.31 -11.27 9.86
C PRO A 29 4.04 -10.69 10.51
N TYR A 30 2.89 -11.18 10.08
CA TYR A 30 1.59 -10.80 10.64
C TYR A 30 1.02 -11.90 11.53
N LYS A 31 0.75 -11.56 12.81
CA LYS A 31 0.37 -12.50 13.87
C LYS A 31 1.42 -13.64 14.01
N ASP A 32 1.02 -14.78 14.55
CA ASP A 32 1.86 -15.98 14.63
C ASP A 32 1.96 -16.74 13.28
N SER A 33 1.53 -16.13 12.18
CA SER A 33 1.54 -16.78 10.87
C SER A 33 2.91 -16.70 10.22
N LYS A 34 3.44 -17.87 9.81
CA LYS A 34 4.75 -17.97 9.15
C LYS A 34 4.74 -17.49 7.69
N ASP A 35 3.56 -17.36 7.09
CA ASP A 35 3.39 -17.15 5.65
C ASP A 35 2.62 -15.88 5.28
N ILE A 36 2.36 -15.00 6.26
CA ILE A 36 1.64 -13.74 6.05
C ILE A 36 2.55 -12.59 6.48
N PHE A 37 2.71 -11.63 5.58
CA PHE A 37 3.59 -10.49 5.79
C PHE A 37 2.88 -9.17 5.54
N ILE A 38 3.36 -8.12 6.18
CA ILE A 38 2.94 -6.72 5.99
C ILE A 38 4.18 -5.84 5.82
N VAL A 39 4.00 -4.69 5.18
CA VAL A 39 5.00 -3.62 5.18
C VAL A 39 4.85 -2.82 6.48
N GLY A 40 5.92 -2.73 7.26
CA GLY A 40 6.01 -1.91 8.46
C GLY A 40 6.96 -0.72 8.27
N GLY A 41 6.98 0.19 9.24
CA GLY A 41 7.99 1.26 9.35
C GLY A 41 8.16 2.07 8.06
N THR A 42 7.07 2.60 7.50
CA THR A 42 7.09 3.26 6.19
C THR A 42 7.55 4.71 6.23
N ASP A 43 7.71 5.30 7.43
CA ASP A 43 8.03 6.71 7.57
C ASP A 43 9.36 7.08 6.90
N GLU A 44 10.40 6.28 7.09
CA GLU A 44 11.73 6.52 6.50
C GLU A 44 11.70 6.45 4.96
N ILE A 45 10.96 5.48 4.41
CA ILE A 45 10.87 5.33 2.95
C ILE A 45 9.98 6.40 2.31
N GLN A 46 8.94 6.84 3.02
CA GLN A 46 8.11 7.97 2.58
C GLN A 46 8.91 9.28 2.61
N GLN A 47 9.71 9.50 3.65
CA GLN A 47 10.61 10.65 3.70
C GLN A 47 11.63 10.62 2.57
N LEU A 48 12.29 9.48 2.34
CA LEU A 48 13.23 9.33 1.22
C LEU A 48 12.56 9.58 -0.14
N PHE A 49 11.31 9.13 -0.30
CA PHE A 49 10.50 9.39 -1.49
C PHE A 49 10.23 10.87 -1.70
N ASP A 50 9.76 11.59 -0.68
CA ASP A 50 9.48 13.02 -0.77
C ASP A 50 10.75 13.83 -1.11
N ASP A 51 11.86 13.52 -0.45
CA ASP A 51 13.17 14.14 -0.72
C ASP A 51 13.64 13.87 -2.16
N SER A 52 13.44 12.63 -2.65
CA SER A 52 13.80 12.24 -4.02
C SER A 52 12.98 12.97 -5.07
N ILE A 53 11.67 13.15 -4.83
CA ILE A 53 10.78 13.92 -5.71
C ILE A 53 11.23 15.37 -5.79
N ILE A 54 11.55 15.99 -4.66
CA ILE A 54 12.04 17.38 -4.61
C ILE A 54 13.36 17.53 -5.37
N ASN A 55 14.29 16.60 -5.16
CA ASN A 55 15.58 16.60 -5.84
C ASN A 55 15.44 16.46 -7.36
N ILE A 56 14.62 15.50 -7.83
CA ILE A 56 14.37 15.31 -9.27
C ILE A 56 13.66 16.52 -9.89
N ALA A 57 12.67 17.11 -9.20
CA ALA A 57 12.01 18.32 -9.67
C ALA A 57 12.97 19.51 -9.78
N THR A 58 13.88 19.66 -8.79
CA THR A 58 14.91 20.69 -8.78
C THR A 58 15.83 20.53 -10.00
N ILE A 59 16.32 19.31 -10.25
CA ILE A 59 17.18 19.02 -11.41
C ILE A 59 16.43 19.30 -12.73
N ALA A 60 15.19 18.84 -12.85
CA ALA A 60 14.36 18.99 -14.05
C ALA A 60 14.10 20.46 -14.41
N SER A 61 13.97 21.34 -13.41
CA SER A 61 13.74 22.77 -13.61
C SER A 61 14.98 23.55 -14.06
N SER A 62 16.17 22.95 -13.97
CA SER A 62 17.43 23.62 -14.28
C SER A 62 17.67 23.78 -15.78
N ARG A 63 18.12 24.96 -16.20
CA ARG A 63 18.55 25.24 -17.57
C ARG A 63 19.72 24.36 -18.04
N HIS A 64 20.45 23.75 -17.11
CA HIS A 64 21.63 22.90 -17.37
C HIS A 64 21.29 21.40 -17.38
N VAL A 65 20.01 21.01 -17.34
CA VAL A 65 19.59 19.61 -17.32
C VAL A 65 19.88 18.85 -18.63
N GLY A 66 20.08 19.58 -19.74
CA GLY A 66 20.20 19.05 -21.10
C GLY A 66 20.99 17.73 -21.22
N PRO A 67 22.23 17.64 -20.71
CA PRO A 67 23.05 16.43 -20.80
C PRO A 67 22.51 15.20 -20.06
N ILE A 68 21.73 15.39 -18.98
CA ILE A 68 21.21 14.32 -18.13
C ILE A 68 19.69 14.15 -18.21
N LYS A 69 19.02 14.93 -19.08
CA LYS A 69 17.56 15.02 -19.15
C LYS A 69 16.86 13.68 -19.26
N GLY A 70 17.35 12.77 -20.11
CA GLY A 70 16.76 11.44 -20.26
C GLY A 70 16.73 10.64 -18.96
N ARG A 71 17.83 10.64 -18.19
CA ARG A 71 17.89 9.96 -16.89
C ARG A 71 16.94 10.60 -15.86
N VAL A 72 16.82 11.92 -15.88
CA VAL A 72 15.91 12.66 -14.98
C VAL A 72 14.45 12.32 -15.29
N GLU A 73 14.09 12.23 -16.57
CA GLU A 73 12.75 11.81 -17.01
C GLU A 73 12.45 10.36 -16.62
N GLU A 74 13.42 9.45 -16.77
CA GLU A 74 13.30 8.06 -16.32
C GLU A 74 13.06 7.95 -14.82
N TRP A 75 13.88 8.63 -14.01
CA TRP A 75 13.71 8.64 -12.56
C TRP A 75 12.43 9.32 -12.10
N SER A 76 12.01 10.38 -12.79
CA SER A 76 10.72 11.03 -12.53
C SER A 76 9.56 10.07 -12.76
N ALA A 77 9.58 9.29 -13.84
CA ALA A 77 8.55 8.30 -14.13
C ALA A 77 8.58 7.13 -13.13
N LEU A 78 9.77 6.66 -12.73
CA LEU A 78 9.93 5.60 -11.74
C LEU A 78 9.39 6.02 -10.36
N LEU A 79 9.75 7.22 -9.90
CA LEU A 79 9.27 7.75 -8.62
C LEU A 79 7.76 8.00 -8.65
N ASP A 80 7.21 8.53 -9.75
CA ASP A 80 5.76 8.69 -9.90
C ASP A 80 5.01 7.34 -9.79
N LEU A 81 5.49 6.30 -10.46
CA LEU A 81 4.92 4.95 -10.35
C LEU A 81 5.08 4.37 -8.94
N PHE A 82 6.25 4.55 -8.33
CA PHE A 82 6.53 4.11 -6.96
C PHE A 82 5.54 4.74 -5.97
N GLY A 83 5.38 6.06 -6.02
CA GLY A 83 4.50 6.80 -5.10
C GLY A 83 3.05 6.36 -5.22
N LYS A 84 2.52 6.27 -6.45
CA LYS A 84 1.16 5.77 -6.71
C LYS A 84 0.97 4.34 -6.19
N THR A 85 1.96 3.49 -6.40
CA THR A 85 1.86 2.09 -5.96
C THR A 85 1.94 1.97 -4.45
N LEU A 86 2.83 2.72 -3.80
CA LEU A 86 2.95 2.75 -2.34
C LEU A 86 1.65 3.24 -1.68
N GLU A 87 1.06 4.32 -2.19
CA GLU A 87 -0.22 4.84 -1.69
C GLU A 87 -1.33 3.77 -1.73
N GLU A 88 -1.56 3.17 -2.90
CA GLU A 88 -2.58 2.13 -3.10
C GLU A 88 -2.30 0.89 -2.24
N TRP A 89 -1.02 0.52 -2.09
CA TRP A 89 -0.60 -0.59 -1.23
C TRP A 89 -0.93 -0.31 0.23
N LEU A 90 -0.60 0.85 0.77
CA LEU A 90 -0.88 1.18 2.18
C LEU A 90 -2.38 1.26 2.46
N ILE A 91 -3.17 1.77 1.52
CA ILE A 91 -4.65 1.73 1.58
C ILE A 91 -5.15 0.28 1.61
N CYS A 92 -4.61 -0.57 0.75
CA CYS A 92 -4.97 -1.99 0.66
C CYS A 92 -4.61 -2.72 1.95
N GLN A 93 -3.40 -2.53 2.47
CA GLN A 93 -2.94 -3.18 3.70
C GLN A 93 -3.80 -2.79 4.89
N ARG A 94 -4.13 -1.50 5.06
CA ARG A 94 -4.98 -1.04 6.16
C ARG A 94 -6.38 -1.65 6.09
N SER A 95 -6.99 -1.62 4.92
CA SER A 95 -8.34 -2.18 4.70
C SER A 95 -8.35 -3.70 4.84
N TRP A 96 -7.31 -4.38 4.34
CA TRP A 96 -7.14 -5.82 4.47
C TRP A 96 -6.95 -6.23 5.93
N LEU A 97 -6.13 -5.53 6.72
CA LEU A 97 -5.94 -5.79 8.15
C LEU A 97 -7.25 -5.68 8.95
N TYR A 98 -8.05 -4.66 8.65
CA TYR A 98 -9.35 -4.46 9.29
C TYR A 98 -10.34 -5.57 8.94
N LEU A 99 -10.44 -5.93 7.65
CA LEU A 99 -11.38 -6.96 7.20
C LEU A 99 -10.92 -8.37 7.56
N GLU A 100 -9.61 -8.62 7.64
CA GLU A 100 -9.06 -9.92 8.07
C GLU A 100 -9.47 -10.24 9.49
N SER A 101 -9.41 -9.28 10.42
CA SER A 101 -9.81 -9.52 11.81
C SER A 101 -11.29 -9.89 11.91
N ILE A 102 -12.14 -9.26 11.10
CA ILE A 102 -13.59 -9.48 11.08
C ILE A 102 -13.95 -10.80 10.41
N PHE A 103 -13.46 -11.04 9.19
CA PHE A 103 -13.75 -12.25 8.45
C PHE A 103 -13.00 -13.47 8.98
N SER A 104 -12.09 -13.32 9.96
CA SER A 104 -11.55 -14.48 10.69
C SER A 104 -12.61 -15.20 11.54
N ALA A 105 -13.71 -14.52 11.91
CA ALA A 105 -14.82 -15.10 12.66
C ALA A 105 -15.74 -15.96 11.74
N PRO A 106 -15.89 -17.27 12.00
CA PRO A 106 -16.71 -18.15 11.16
C PRO A 106 -18.18 -17.72 11.06
N ASP A 107 -18.74 -17.14 12.13
CA ASP A 107 -20.14 -16.73 12.15
C ASP A 107 -20.40 -15.50 11.28
N ILE A 108 -19.44 -14.57 11.20
CA ILE A 108 -19.49 -13.45 10.25
C ILE A 108 -19.41 -13.96 8.80
N GLN A 109 -18.54 -14.94 8.52
CA GLN A 109 -18.47 -15.55 7.17
C GLN A 109 -19.80 -16.21 6.78
N ARG A 110 -20.51 -16.85 7.73
CA ARG A 110 -21.83 -17.46 7.49
C ARG A 110 -22.90 -16.41 7.22
N GLN A 111 -22.83 -15.27 7.89
CA GLN A 111 -23.78 -14.16 7.72
C GLN A 111 -23.52 -13.36 6.43
N LEU A 112 -22.27 -13.28 5.99
CA LEU A 112 -21.81 -12.53 4.81
C LEU A 112 -20.99 -13.42 3.85
N PRO A 113 -21.58 -14.47 3.27
CA PRO A 113 -20.84 -15.48 2.49
C PRO A 113 -20.33 -14.94 1.15
N SER A 114 -21.03 -13.98 0.55
CA SER A 114 -20.62 -13.33 -0.69
C SER A 114 -19.38 -12.47 -0.46
N GLU A 115 -19.41 -11.66 0.59
CA GLU A 115 -18.34 -10.76 0.99
C GLU A 115 -17.12 -11.54 1.48
N ALA A 116 -17.33 -12.63 2.22
CA ALA A 116 -16.25 -13.52 2.63
C ALA A 116 -15.53 -14.12 1.41
N LYS A 117 -16.28 -14.57 0.39
CA LYS A 117 -15.69 -15.08 -0.86
C LYS A 117 -14.88 -14.02 -1.60
N SER A 118 -15.40 -12.79 -1.69
CA SER A 118 -14.70 -11.66 -2.29
C SER A 118 -13.44 -11.29 -1.50
N PHE A 119 -13.51 -11.27 -0.17
CA PHE A 119 -12.37 -11.02 0.72
C PHE A 119 -11.29 -12.08 0.51
N MET A 120 -11.65 -13.37 0.41
CA MET A 120 -10.67 -14.45 0.15
C MET A 120 -9.93 -14.29 -1.18
N ALA A 121 -10.55 -13.71 -2.20
CA ALA A 121 -9.89 -13.41 -3.46
C ALA A 121 -8.83 -12.31 -3.29
N VAL A 122 -9.17 -11.24 -2.56
CA VAL A 122 -8.23 -10.17 -2.22
C VAL A 122 -7.12 -10.68 -1.30
N ASP A 123 -7.45 -11.48 -0.30
CA ASP A 123 -6.50 -12.09 0.65
C ASP A 123 -5.43 -12.90 -0.07
N LYS A 124 -5.85 -13.74 -1.04
CA LYS A 124 -4.91 -14.51 -1.87
C LYS A 124 -4.01 -13.58 -2.70
N SER A 125 -4.60 -12.59 -3.37
CA SER A 125 -3.87 -11.59 -4.18
C SER A 125 -2.83 -10.86 -3.35
N TYR A 126 -3.23 -10.34 -2.18
CA TYR A 126 -2.36 -9.62 -1.25
C TYR A 126 -1.22 -10.51 -0.73
N LYS A 127 -1.50 -11.74 -0.28
CA LYS A 127 -0.48 -12.68 0.19
C LYS A 127 0.49 -13.11 -0.91
N ASP A 128 0.02 -13.27 -2.14
CA ASP A 128 0.88 -13.59 -3.29
C ASP A 128 1.86 -12.45 -3.59
N VAL A 129 1.42 -11.19 -3.49
CA VAL A 129 2.30 -10.01 -3.59
C VAL A 129 3.31 -10.00 -2.44
N MET A 130 2.84 -10.08 -1.19
CA MET A 130 3.70 -9.97 -0.01
C MET A 130 4.75 -11.09 0.07
N ARG A 131 4.44 -12.31 -0.37
CA ARG A 131 5.42 -13.42 -0.49
C ARG A 131 6.52 -13.14 -1.52
N LYS A 132 6.24 -12.37 -2.58
CA LYS A 132 7.27 -11.96 -3.55
C LYS A 132 8.16 -10.87 -2.96
N VAL A 133 7.54 -9.89 -2.30
CA VAL A 133 8.23 -8.76 -1.66
C VAL A 133 9.14 -9.25 -0.54
N GLN A 134 8.70 -10.19 0.28
CA GLN A 134 9.52 -10.80 1.34
C GLN A 134 10.81 -11.44 0.81
N LYS A 135 10.80 -12.01 -0.40
CA LYS A 135 11.98 -12.64 -1.02
C LYS A 135 12.96 -11.62 -1.61
N VAL A 136 12.44 -10.49 -2.08
CA VAL A 136 13.23 -9.42 -2.72
C VAL A 136 12.65 -8.07 -2.25
N PRO A 137 13.04 -7.59 -1.06
CA PRO A 137 12.40 -6.43 -0.42
C PRO A 137 12.88 -5.08 -0.97
N LEU A 138 13.77 -5.05 -1.98
CA LEU A 138 14.25 -3.82 -2.62
C LEU A 138 13.08 -2.95 -3.08
N ALA A 139 12.89 -1.81 -2.43
CA ALA A 139 11.61 -1.13 -2.45
C ALA A 139 11.24 -0.56 -3.81
N MET A 140 12.18 0.13 -4.47
CA MET A 140 11.99 0.64 -5.83
C MET A 140 11.61 -0.49 -6.78
N ARG A 141 12.34 -1.61 -6.74
CA ARG A 141 12.07 -2.78 -7.58
C ARG A 141 10.74 -3.44 -7.24
N ALA A 142 10.39 -3.57 -5.96
CA ALA A 142 9.19 -4.23 -5.50
C ALA A 142 7.94 -3.44 -5.90
N ALA A 143 7.93 -2.12 -5.69
CA ALA A 143 6.77 -1.26 -5.96
C ALA A 143 6.60 -0.89 -7.45
N THR A 144 7.62 -1.00 -8.29
CA THR A 144 7.53 -0.68 -9.72
C THR A 144 7.33 -1.91 -10.63
N GLN A 145 6.97 -3.06 -10.05
CA GLN A 145 6.68 -4.26 -10.85
C GLN A 145 5.48 -4.01 -11.79
N PRO A 146 5.56 -4.45 -13.06
CA PRO A 146 4.45 -4.31 -14.01
C PRO A 146 3.13 -4.89 -13.47
N GLY A 147 2.06 -4.09 -13.55
CA GLY A 147 0.71 -4.46 -13.13
C GLY A 147 0.47 -4.48 -11.62
N LEU A 148 1.47 -4.16 -10.79
CA LEU A 148 1.31 -4.15 -9.33
C LEU A 148 0.37 -3.03 -8.87
N LEU A 149 0.52 -1.82 -9.44
CA LEU A 149 -0.37 -0.69 -9.18
C LEU A 149 -1.84 -1.07 -9.46
N ASP A 150 -2.11 -1.64 -10.63
CA ASP A 150 -3.47 -2.06 -11.01
C ASP A 150 -3.99 -3.18 -10.10
N THR A 151 -3.12 -4.08 -9.66
CA THR A 151 -3.47 -5.13 -8.69
C THR A 151 -3.97 -4.52 -7.38
N PHE A 152 -3.24 -3.55 -6.82
CA PHE A 152 -3.67 -2.89 -5.58
C PHE A 152 -4.93 -2.05 -5.77
N ARG A 153 -5.08 -1.34 -6.88
CA ARG A 153 -6.32 -0.61 -7.21
C ARG A 153 -7.53 -1.53 -7.28
N ASN A 154 -7.40 -2.66 -7.96
CA ASN A 154 -8.47 -3.65 -8.05
C ASN A 154 -8.81 -4.25 -6.69
N ASN A 155 -7.79 -4.57 -5.88
CA ASN A 155 -7.99 -5.04 -4.51
C ASN A 155 -8.70 -3.98 -3.66
N ASN A 156 -8.31 -2.70 -3.75
CA ASN A 156 -8.93 -1.60 -3.02
C ASN A 156 -10.40 -1.41 -3.38
N GLN A 157 -10.76 -1.50 -4.66
CA GLN A 157 -12.16 -1.43 -5.10
C GLN A 157 -13.01 -2.56 -4.50
N LEU A 158 -12.47 -3.78 -4.44
CA LEU A 158 -13.15 -4.92 -3.83
C LEU A 158 -13.30 -4.75 -2.32
N LEU A 159 -12.24 -4.28 -1.64
CA LEU A 159 -12.27 -4.02 -0.19
C LEU A 159 -13.28 -2.92 0.16
N GLU A 160 -13.37 -1.86 -0.64
CA GLU A 160 -14.37 -0.79 -0.46
C GLU A 160 -15.80 -1.32 -0.62
N GLN A 161 -16.05 -2.19 -1.60
CA GLN A 161 -17.36 -2.84 -1.77
C GLN A 161 -17.71 -3.71 -0.57
N ILE A 162 -16.75 -4.51 -0.09
CA ILE A 162 -16.92 -5.35 1.11
C ILE A 162 -17.25 -4.48 2.33
N GLN A 163 -16.55 -3.36 2.53
CA GLN A 163 -16.82 -2.44 3.64
C GLN A 163 -18.23 -1.85 3.57
N LYS A 164 -18.68 -1.40 2.40
CA LYS A 164 -20.06 -0.88 2.22
C LYS A 164 -21.11 -1.93 2.56
N CYS A 165 -20.92 -3.18 2.12
CA CYS A 165 -21.82 -4.28 2.43
C CYS A 165 -21.83 -4.61 3.93
N LEU A 166 -20.66 -4.57 4.57
CA LEU A 166 -20.53 -4.77 6.01
C LEU A 166 -21.24 -3.68 6.80
N GLU A 167 -21.09 -2.40 6.42
CA GLU A 167 -21.79 -1.28 7.05
C GLU A 167 -23.31 -1.41 6.94
N ALA A 168 -23.81 -1.73 5.74
CA ALA A 168 -25.24 -1.98 5.52
C ALA A 168 -25.76 -3.15 6.37
N TYR A 169 -24.95 -4.20 6.53
CA TYR A 169 -25.25 -5.33 7.40
C TYR A 169 -25.36 -4.90 8.87
N LEU A 170 -24.39 -4.15 9.38
CA LEU A 170 -24.42 -3.64 10.76
C LEU A 170 -25.62 -2.73 11.01
N GLU A 171 -25.94 -1.86 10.06
CA GLU A 171 -27.12 -0.98 10.16
C GLU A 171 -28.42 -1.79 10.17
N SER A 172 -28.50 -2.88 9.40
CA SER A 172 -29.67 -3.78 9.46
C SER A 172 -29.84 -4.38 10.86
N LYS A 173 -28.75 -4.73 11.55
CA LYS A 173 -28.81 -5.23 12.94
C LYS A 173 -29.23 -4.15 13.92
N ARG A 174 -28.75 -2.91 13.74
CA ARG A 174 -29.18 -1.76 14.56
C ARG A 174 -30.67 -1.48 14.42
N SER A 175 -31.22 -1.57 13.20
CA SER A 175 -32.64 -1.35 12.95
C SER A 175 -33.55 -2.36 13.66
N VAL A 176 -33.09 -3.62 13.82
CA VAL A 176 -33.84 -4.68 14.49
C VAL A 176 -33.72 -4.58 16.01
N PHE A 177 -32.58 -4.12 16.52
CA PHE A 177 -32.35 -3.97 17.97
C PHE A 177 -31.77 -2.58 18.28
N PRO A 178 -32.63 -1.58 18.56
CA PRO A 178 -32.21 -0.17 18.68
C PRO A 178 -31.14 0.12 19.75
N ARG A 179 -30.92 -0.78 20.72
CA ARG A 179 -29.82 -0.61 21.69
C ARG A 179 -28.44 -0.72 21.04
N PHE A 180 -28.32 -1.36 19.87
CA PHE A 180 -27.06 -1.42 19.12
C PHE A 180 -26.63 -0.08 18.52
N TYR A 181 -27.49 0.95 18.50
CA TYR A 181 -27.07 2.32 18.14
C TYR A 181 -26.11 2.94 19.16
N PHE A 182 -26.06 2.42 20.40
CA PHE A 182 -25.11 2.88 21.41
C PHE A 182 -23.72 2.24 21.29
N LEU A 183 -23.55 1.28 20.38
CA LEU A 183 -22.31 0.56 20.17
C LEU A 183 -21.58 1.08 18.92
N SER A 184 -20.26 1.19 19.04
CA SER A 184 -19.37 1.32 17.89
C SER A 184 -19.49 0.09 16.96
N ASN A 185 -19.00 0.22 15.73
CA ASN A 185 -19.00 -0.90 14.78
C ASN A 185 -18.19 -2.09 15.33
N ASP A 186 -17.04 -1.82 15.95
CA ASP A 186 -16.16 -2.87 16.48
C ASP A 186 -16.80 -3.61 17.65
N GLU A 187 -17.43 -2.90 18.59
CA GLU A 187 -18.19 -3.52 19.70
C GLU A 187 -19.38 -4.35 19.20
N LEU A 188 -20.08 -3.85 18.18
CA LEU A 188 -21.20 -4.57 17.58
C LEU A 188 -20.70 -5.85 16.87
N LEU A 189 -19.60 -5.75 16.13
CA LEU A 189 -18.98 -6.90 15.47
C LEU A 189 -18.51 -7.94 16.48
N GLU A 190 -17.95 -7.53 17.61
CA GLU A 190 -17.52 -8.44 18.67
C GLU A 190 -18.71 -9.24 19.24
N ILE A 191 -19.86 -8.60 19.47
CA ILE A 191 -21.08 -9.28 19.89
C ILE A 191 -21.58 -10.26 18.82
N LEU A 192 -21.60 -9.83 17.56
CA LEU A 192 -22.10 -10.65 16.44
C LEU A 192 -21.17 -11.84 16.12
N ALA A 193 -19.87 -11.71 16.39
CA ALA A 193 -18.89 -12.78 16.17
C ALA A 193 -18.91 -13.87 17.26
N GLN A 194 -19.61 -13.65 18.39
CA GLN A 194 -19.76 -14.61 19.49
C GLN A 194 -21.09 -15.38 19.45
N THR A 195 -21.94 -15.16 18.43
CA THR A 195 -23.30 -15.72 18.33
C THR A 195 -23.46 -16.65 17.13
#